data_AF-A0A6L3N673-F1
#
_entry.id   AF-A0A6L3N673-F1
#
_cell.length_a   1.000
_cell.length_b   1.000
_cell.length_c   1.000
_cell.angle_alpha   90.00
_cell.angle_beta   90.00
_cell.angle_gamma   90.00
#
_symmetry.space_group_name_H-M   'P 1'
#
loop_
_entity.id
_entity.type
_entity.pdbx_description
1 polymer ?
#
loop_
_entity_poly.entity_id
_entity_poly.type
_entity_poly.pdbx_seq_one_letter_code
_entity_poly.pdbx_strand_id
1 'polypeptide(L)' 'MIPHDITFVLGGARSGKSAYAERLAADSGRPVTYIATAAASAADAEFERRIAHHRARRPADWGFADAPVD' A
#
# COMPACT_ATOMS: atom_id res chain seq x y z
N MET A 1 -9.68 -0.71 -27.13
CA MET A 1 -9.84 0.07 -25.88
C MET A 1 -9.55 -0.88 -24.74
N ILE A 2 -8.44 -0.72 -24.03
CA ILE A 2 -8.14 -1.59 -22.88
C ILE A 2 -9.06 -1.11 -21.74
N PRO A 3 -9.91 -1.96 -21.15
CA PRO A 3 -10.66 -1.59 -19.95
C PRO A 3 -9.68 -1.15 -18.86
N HIS A 4 -9.84 0.06 -18.36
CA HIS A 4 -9.10 0.50 -17.18
C HIS A 4 -9.94 0.12 -15.96
N ASP A 5 -9.74 -1.08 -15.44
CA ASP A 5 -10.34 -1.52 -14.18
C ASP A 5 -9.64 -0.84 -13.01
N ILE A 6 -9.94 0.45 -12.80
CA ILE A 6 -9.43 1.23 -11.67
C ILE A 6 -10.39 1.10 -10.50
N THR A 7 -9.90 0.54 -9.40
CA THR A 7 -10.63 0.50 -8.13
C THR A 7 -10.08 1.57 -7.20
N PHE A 8 -10.93 2.48 -6.74
CA PHE A 8 -10.57 3.50 -5.76
C PHE A 8 -11.11 3.15 -4.37
N VAL A 9 -10.21 2.99 -3.40
CA VAL A 9 -10.55 2.65 -2.02
C VAL A 9 -10.39 3.88 -1.12
N LEU A 10 -11.50 4.35 -0.56
CA LEU A 10 -11.56 5.52 0.32
C LEU A 10 -11.88 5.15 1.77
N GLY A 11 -11.52 6.05 2.69
CA GLY A 11 -11.86 5.93 4.11
C GLY A 11 -10.99 6.81 4.99
N GLY A 12 -11.49 7.11 6.20
CA GLY A 12 -10.81 7.94 7.18
C GLY A 12 -9.42 7.43 7.59
N ALA A 13 -8.71 8.21 8.40
CA ALA A 13 -7.46 7.76 9.02
C ALA A 13 -7.74 6.50 9.85
N ARG A 14 -6.87 5.49 9.75
CA ARG A 14 -6.96 4.21 10.49
C ARG A 14 -8.23 3.38 10.23
N SER A 15 -8.98 3.64 9.15
CA SER A 15 -10.20 2.89 8.79
C SER A 15 -9.95 1.49 8.18
N GLY A 16 -8.68 1.08 8.00
CA GLY A 16 -8.33 -0.20 7.40
C GLY A 16 -8.31 -0.24 5.86
N LYS A 17 -8.41 0.90 5.17
CA LYS A 17 -8.41 0.97 3.69
C LYS A 17 -7.21 0.27 3.02
N SER A 18 -6.01 0.44 3.54
CA SER A 18 -4.81 -0.22 3.00
C SER A 18 -4.91 -1.75 3.12
N ALA A 19 -5.40 -2.25 4.26
CA ALA A 19 -5.60 -3.67 4.48
C ALA A 19 -6.67 -4.26 3.54
N TYR A 20 -7.71 -3.49 3.23
CA TYR A 20 -8.72 -3.88 2.25
C TYR A 20 -8.15 -3.93 0.82
N ALA A 21 -7.39 -2.91 0.42
CA ALA A 21 -6.74 -2.86 -0.89
C ALA A 21 -5.71 -4.00 -1.06
N GLU A 22 -4.95 -4.30 -0.01
CA GLU A 22 -3.99 -5.43 0.02
C GLU A 22 -4.70 -6.78 -0.18
N ARG A 23 -5.85 -7.00 0.48
CA ARG A 23 -6.65 -8.23 0.26
C ARG A 23 -7.18 -8.31 -1.17
N LEU A 24 -7.73 -7.24 -1.71
CA LEU A 24 -8.21 -7.20 -3.08
C LEU A 24 -7.10 -7.53 -4.09
N ALA A 25 -5.89 -7.01 -3.86
CA ALA A 25 -4.73 -7.31 -4.70
C ALA A 25 -4.30 -8.77 -4.57
N ALA A 26 -4.26 -9.34 -3.36
CA ALA A 26 -3.95 -10.76 -3.13
C ALA A 26 -4.97 -11.69 -3.80
N ASP A 27 -6.26 -11.42 -3.63
CA ASP A 27 -7.37 -12.23 -4.17
C ASP A 27 -7.46 -12.16 -5.70
N SER A 28 -6.80 -11.18 -6.33
CA SER A 28 -6.77 -11.07 -7.79
C SER A 28 -6.02 -12.20 -8.49
N GLY A 29 -5.12 -12.90 -7.77
CA GLY A 29 -4.27 -13.96 -8.34
C GLY A 29 -3.27 -13.47 -9.39
N ARG A 30 -3.04 -12.16 -9.51
CA ARG A 30 -2.12 -11.52 -10.46
C ARG A 30 -0.83 -11.10 -9.77
N PRO A 31 0.28 -10.92 -10.52
CA PRO A 31 1.47 -10.26 -9.97
C PRO A 31 1.11 -8.88 -9.41
N VAL A 32 1.54 -8.61 -8.17
CA VAL A 32 1.24 -7.37 -7.46
C VAL A 32 2.50 -6.53 -7.33
N THR A 33 2.38 -5.24 -7.64
CA THR A 33 3.39 -4.22 -7.33
C THR A 33 2.82 -3.24 -6.32
N TYR A 34 3.45 -3.16 -5.14
CA TYR A 34 3.11 -2.16 -4.13
C TYR A 34 3.91 -0.87 -4.38
N ILE A 35 3.21 0.24 -4.56
CA ILE A 35 3.81 1.56 -4.76
C ILE A 35 3.60 2.36 -3.46
N ALA A 36 4.67 2.60 -2.72
CA ALA A 36 4.62 3.43 -1.51
C ALA A 36 4.90 4.90 -1.88
N THR A 37 3.93 5.77 -1.63
CA THR A 37 4.06 7.21 -1.87
C THR A 37 4.42 8.01 -0.62
N ALA A 38 4.41 7.36 0.54
CA ALA A 38 4.74 7.97 1.82
C ALA A 38 6.21 7.75 2.17
N ALA A 39 6.96 8.83 2.39
CA ALA A 39 8.32 8.79 2.92
C ALA A 39 8.31 8.69 4.45
N ALA A 40 9.14 7.81 5.01
CA ALA A 40 9.35 7.78 6.45
C ALA A 40 9.98 9.10 6.93
N SER A 41 9.51 9.62 8.06
CA SER A 41 10.03 10.83 8.68
C SER A 41 10.43 10.54 10.12
N ALA A 42 11.69 10.77 10.44
CA ALA A 42 12.24 10.59 11.80
C ALA A 42 11.58 11.49 12.85
N ALA A 43 10.86 12.53 12.41
CA ALA A 43 10.10 13.40 13.30
C ALA A 43 8.78 12.78 13.79
N ASP A 44 8.32 11.67 13.18
CA ASP A 44 7.06 11.00 13.53
C ASP A 44 7.26 9.49 13.73
N ALA A 45 7.61 9.12 14.97
CA ALA A 45 7.82 7.72 15.36
C ALA A 45 6.54 6.86 15.25
N GLU A 46 5.34 7.45 15.35
CA GLU A 46 4.10 6.71 15.11
C GLU A 46 3.98 6.33 13.64
N PHE A 47 4.28 7.28 12.76
CA PHE A 47 4.27 7.07 11.32
C PHE A 47 5.32 6.06 10.86
N GLU A 48 6.53 6.11 11.41
CA GLU A 48 7.56 5.10 11.14
C GLU A 48 7.11 3.69 11.53
N ARG A 49 6.54 3.52 12.72
CA ARG A 49 5.98 2.22 13.15
C ARG A 49 4.91 1.72 12.20
N ARG A 50 4.08 2.62 11.67
CA ARG A 50 3.05 2.28 10.69
C ARG A 50 3.64 1.85 9.36
N ILE A 51 4.66 2.55 8.86
CA ILE A 51 5.38 2.14 7.65
C ILE A 51 6.01 0.75 7.85
N ALA A 52 6.64 0.51 9.00
CA ALA A 52 7.20 -0.80 9.34
C ALA A 52 6.12 -1.89 9.35
N HIS A 53 4.96 -1.62 9.93
CA HIS A 53 3.82 -2.54 9.92
C HIS A 53 3.28 -2.81 8.50
N HIS A 54 3.24 -1.81 7.63
CA HIS A 54 2.87 -2.00 6.23
C HIS A 54 3.89 -2.86 5.48
N ARG A 55 5.19 -2.61 5.67
CA ARG A 55 6.28 -3.41 5.09
C ARG A 55 6.24 -4.86 5.54
N ALA A 56 6.00 -5.12 6.83
CA ALA A 56 5.96 -6.46 7.41
C ALA A 56 4.73 -7.29 6.96
N ARG A 57 3.59 -6.64 6.70
CA ARG A 57 2.37 -7.35 6.25
C ARG A 57 2.38 -7.73 4.78
N ARG A 58 3.20 -7.06 3.96
CA ARG A 58 3.27 -7.33 2.53
C ARG A 58 3.95 -8.68 2.26
N PRO A 59 3.39 -9.54 1.39
CA PRO A 59 4.08 -10.74 0.89
C PRO A 59 5.42 -10.41 0.21
N ALA A 60 6.44 -11.23 0.44
CA ALA A 60 7.79 -10.98 -0.07
C ALA A 60 7.92 -11.14 -1.60
N ASP A 61 6.98 -11.84 -2.23
CA ASP A 61 6.89 -12.05 -3.67
C ASP A 61 6.29 -10.85 -4.42
N TRP A 62 5.72 -9.87 -3.70
CA TRP A 62 5.21 -8.66 -4.32
C TRP A 62 6.34 -7.73 -4.75
N GLY A 63 6.20 -7.15 -5.94
CA GLY A 63 7.05 -6.04 -6.38
C GLY A 63 6.93 -4.84 -5.44
N PHE A 64 7.99 -4.05 -5.35
CA PHE A 64 8.02 -2.81 -4.56
C PHE A 64 8.55 -1.65 -5.39
N ALA A 65 7.87 -0.52 -5.33
CA ALA A 65 8.42 0.76 -5.74
C ALA A 65 8.28 1.76 -4.58
N ASP A 66 9.40 2.38 -4.22
CA ASP A 66 9.41 3.56 -3.37
C ASP A 66 9.27 4.79 -4.30
N ALA A 67 8.17 5.52 -4.19
CA ALA A 67 7.80 6.59 -5.10
C ALA A 67 7.19 7.77 -4.32
N PRO A 68 7.97 8.42 -3.44
CA PRO A 68 7.50 9.60 -2.72
C PRO A 68 7.06 10.69 -3.71
N VAL A 69 6.01 11.41 -3.35
CA VAL A 69 5.55 12.59 -4.11
C VAL A 69 6.30 13.82 -3.59
N ASP A 70 6.94 14.55 -4.52
CA ASP A 70 7.61 15.84 -4.26
C ASP A 70 6.64 16.93 -3.77
#